data_AF-A0A926EDB5-F1
#
_entry.id   AF-A0A926EDB5-F1
#
_cell.length_a   1.000
_cell.length_b   1.000
_cell.length_c   1.000
_cell.angle_alpha   90.00
_cell.angle_beta   90.00
_cell.angle_gamma   90.00
#
_symmetry.space_group_name_H-M   'P 1'
#
loop_
_entity.id
_entity.type
_entity.pdbx_description
1 polymer ?
#
loop_
_entity_poly.entity_id
_entity_poly.type
_entity_poly.pdbx_seq_one_letter_code
_entity_poly.pdbx_strand_id
1 'polypeptide(L)'
;MKRGSGILMHISSLPGKYGIGTLGKSAYLFADFLKQSGQKYWQILPLGHTGYGDSPYQCFSAYAGNPYFIDLDRLKDEGLLEEEDLVPLQEASSERVDFEKLFYTKYPVLRKAYEKGKDKFKGEIGNFRSQNRHWLEDYSLYMAVKEAMNNKSWVEWDEPIKQRYPEALRAYRTKLKEKIDFWVFIQYEFYKQWQELKEYVNGIGIKIIGDLPIYIAADSSDAWAYPEIFQLNEKRMPIVVAGCPPDAFTEDGQLWGNPIYDWDYLERTGYKWWIKRMEASLKLYDVIRIDHFRGFESYWAVPYGEDTARYGKWIKGPGIKLFNALKIALGNMDIIAEDLGFLTQEVLDFREETGYPGMKVLQFAFDSDEENAYLPHNCIKNSVIYTGTHDNSTIKGWFKDIEKEVGEHARSYLKLDHEEGYNWGFIRGAWSSVSDLAVTQMQDILGLDDTARMNKPGILGGNWKWRMKEGVLTDELAQHIYSMTKLYGRNLS
;
A
#
# COMPACT_ATOMS: atom_id res chain seq x y z
N MET A 1 -20.24 -3.60 -4.09
CA MET A 1 -20.08 -2.22 -3.54
C MET A 1 -21.21 -1.34 -4.09
N LYS A 2 -21.30 -0.03 -3.75
CA LYS A 2 -22.26 0.88 -4.41
C LYS A 2 -21.56 1.71 -5.47
N ARG A 3 -22.30 2.16 -6.49
CA ARG A 3 -21.77 3.03 -7.55
C ARG A 3 -21.08 4.27 -6.96
N GLY A 4 -19.81 4.47 -7.30
CA GLY A 4 -18.98 5.55 -6.76
C GLY A 4 -17.76 5.88 -7.61
N SER A 5 -17.08 6.94 -7.23
CA SER A 5 -15.78 7.34 -7.76
C SER A 5 -14.77 7.58 -6.64
N GLY A 6 -13.48 7.44 -6.95
CA GLY A 6 -12.39 7.73 -6.04
C GLY A 6 -11.13 8.23 -6.71
N ILE A 7 -10.22 8.74 -5.89
CA ILE A 7 -8.89 9.19 -6.33
C ILE A 7 -7.82 8.35 -5.61
N LEU A 8 -6.87 7.83 -6.38
CA LEU A 8 -5.65 7.19 -5.89
C LEU A 8 -4.58 8.27 -5.63
N MET A 9 -4.25 8.45 -4.36
CA MET A 9 -3.27 9.46 -3.90
C MET A 9 -2.64 8.99 -2.59
N HIS A 10 -1.40 8.52 -2.59
CA HIS A 10 -0.78 8.02 -1.37
C HIS A 10 -0.39 9.17 -0.41
N ILE A 11 -0.30 8.85 0.89
CA ILE A 11 0.06 9.82 1.94
C ILE A 11 1.41 10.48 1.64
N SER A 12 2.40 9.70 1.18
CA SER A 12 3.73 10.24 0.87
C SER A 12 3.71 11.36 -0.17
N SER A 13 2.74 11.32 -1.09
CA SER A 13 2.60 12.25 -2.20
C SER A 13 1.90 13.55 -1.81
N LEU A 14 1.30 13.64 -0.62
CA LEU A 14 0.66 14.88 -0.18
C LEU A 14 1.69 16.02 -0.07
N PRO A 15 1.30 17.27 -0.37
CA PRO A 15 2.17 18.43 -0.21
C PRO A 15 2.47 18.64 1.27
N GLY A 16 3.60 19.28 1.58
CA GLY A 16 4.02 19.51 2.96
C GLY A 16 5.48 19.91 3.08
N LYS A 17 5.82 20.56 4.20
CA LYS A 17 7.11 21.24 4.43
C LYS A 17 8.29 20.27 4.61
N TYR A 18 8.05 19.14 5.28
CA TYR A 18 9.13 18.30 5.81
C TYR A 18 9.49 17.11 4.90
N GLY A 19 9.50 17.33 3.59
CA GLY A 19 10.04 16.38 2.60
C GLY A 19 9.18 15.18 2.21
N ILE A 20 8.07 14.96 2.90
CA ILE A 20 7.08 13.92 2.60
C ILE A 20 5.70 14.37 3.09
N GLY A 21 4.65 13.88 2.44
CA GLY A 21 3.30 14.02 2.97
C GLY A 21 3.08 13.21 4.26
N THR A 22 2.21 13.72 5.13
CA THR A 22 1.98 13.21 6.48
C THR A 22 0.48 13.12 6.79
N LEU A 23 0.14 12.58 7.96
CA LEU A 23 -1.22 12.53 8.50
C LEU A 23 -1.69 13.87 9.10
N GLY A 24 -1.07 14.98 8.67
CA GLY A 24 -1.34 16.33 9.15
C GLY A 24 -2.28 17.11 8.23
N LYS A 25 -2.22 18.45 8.32
CA LYS A 25 -3.14 19.39 7.66
C LYS A 25 -3.40 19.08 6.18
N SER A 26 -2.38 18.72 5.40
CA SER A 26 -2.53 18.42 3.98
C SER A 26 -3.44 17.21 3.70
N ALA A 27 -3.46 16.20 4.58
CA ALA A 27 -4.35 15.06 4.46
C ALA A 27 -5.82 15.46 4.67
N TYR A 28 -6.10 16.34 5.64
CA TYR A 28 -7.44 16.89 5.88
C TYR A 28 -7.91 17.76 4.72
N LEU A 29 -7.04 18.63 4.19
CA LEU A 29 -7.35 19.44 3.01
C LEU A 29 -7.63 18.58 1.78
N PHE A 30 -6.90 17.48 1.61
CA PHE A 30 -7.18 16.54 0.52
C PHE A 30 -8.53 15.83 0.71
N ALA A 31 -8.88 15.45 1.95
CA ALA A 31 -10.19 14.88 2.25
C ALA A 31 -11.33 15.88 1.97
N ASP A 32 -11.14 17.16 2.29
CA ASP A 32 -12.11 18.22 1.95
C ASP A 32 -12.24 18.41 0.44
N PHE A 33 -11.12 18.39 -0.29
CA PHE A 33 -11.11 18.43 -1.76
C PHE A 33 -11.85 17.23 -2.37
N LEU A 34 -11.68 16.03 -1.83
CA LEU A 34 -12.41 14.84 -2.26
C LEU A 34 -13.93 15.00 -2.05
N LYS A 35 -14.33 15.56 -0.91
CA LYS A 35 -15.75 15.83 -0.61
C LYS A 35 -16.32 16.85 -1.59
N GLN A 36 -15.62 17.96 -1.80
CA GLN A 36 -16.02 19.03 -2.73
C GLN A 36 -16.12 18.52 -4.17
N SER A 37 -15.21 17.65 -4.58
CA SER A 37 -15.22 16.99 -5.89
C SER A 37 -16.18 15.79 -6.00
N GLY A 38 -16.98 15.51 -4.96
CA GLY A 38 -18.03 14.49 -4.94
C GLY A 38 -17.53 13.05 -4.86
N GLN A 39 -16.26 12.83 -4.53
CA GLN A 39 -15.67 11.49 -4.44
C GLN A 39 -16.17 10.75 -3.21
N LYS A 40 -16.32 9.43 -3.35
CA LYS A 40 -16.70 8.53 -2.24
C LYS A 40 -15.52 7.80 -1.64
N TYR A 41 -14.42 7.69 -2.38
CA TYR A 41 -13.29 6.85 -2.00
C TYR A 41 -11.97 7.60 -2.13
N TRP A 42 -11.14 7.47 -1.11
CA TRP A 42 -9.72 7.80 -1.15
C TRP A 42 -8.93 6.49 -1.17
N GLN A 43 -8.24 6.21 -2.28
CA GLN A 43 -7.36 5.05 -2.34
C GLN A 43 -5.92 5.42 -2.03
N ILE A 44 -5.29 4.61 -1.18
CA ILE A 44 -3.90 4.72 -0.77
C ILE A 44 -3.17 3.40 -0.96
N LEU A 45 -1.85 3.48 -1.09
CA LEU A 45 -0.94 2.33 -1.00
C LEU A 45 -0.77 1.88 0.47
N PRO A 46 -0.12 0.74 0.73
CA PRO A 46 0.08 0.25 2.10
C PRO A 46 0.77 1.30 2.99
N LEU A 47 0.34 1.39 4.25
CA LEU A 47 0.89 2.36 5.22
C LEU A 47 2.03 1.81 6.05
N GLY A 48 2.54 0.62 5.71
CA GLY A 48 3.48 -0.09 6.54
C GLY A 48 4.86 0.59 6.61
N HIS A 49 5.61 0.32 7.68
CA HIS A 49 6.98 0.81 7.81
C HIS A 49 7.89 0.17 6.75
N THR A 50 8.30 0.96 5.76
CA THR A 50 9.10 0.55 4.60
C THR A 50 10.56 0.28 4.93
N GLY A 51 11.15 -0.72 4.28
CA GLY A 51 12.58 -1.00 4.32
C GLY A 51 13.37 -0.38 3.17
N TYR A 52 14.49 -1.01 2.82
CA TYR A 52 15.34 -0.58 1.71
C TYR A 52 14.56 -0.62 0.38
N GLY A 53 14.76 0.41 -0.46
CA GLY A 53 14.00 0.58 -1.72
C GLY A 53 12.65 1.30 -1.56
N ASP A 54 12.28 1.64 -0.32
CA ASP A 54 11.14 2.52 0.04
C ASP A 54 9.77 2.04 -0.46
N SER A 55 9.68 0.77 -0.85
CA SER A 55 8.46 0.18 -1.39
C SER A 55 7.42 -0.05 -0.28
N PRO A 56 6.21 0.49 -0.41
CA PRO A 56 5.08 0.16 0.46
C PRO A 56 4.72 -1.33 0.47
N TYR A 57 5.18 -2.11 -0.51
CA TYR A 57 4.93 -3.55 -0.61
C TYR A 57 6.03 -4.39 0.07
N GLN A 58 7.06 -3.75 0.63
CA GLN A 58 8.15 -4.39 1.37
C GLN A 58 8.34 -3.73 2.73
N CYS A 59 7.42 -4.03 3.65
CA CYS A 59 7.43 -3.47 5.00
C CYS A 59 8.08 -4.41 6.03
N PHE A 60 8.67 -3.80 7.06
CA PHE A 60 9.21 -4.50 8.23
C PHE A 60 8.15 -5.18 9.10
N SER A 61 6.87 -4.87 8.88
CA SER A 61 5.76 -5.49 9.59
C SER A 61 4.49 -5.46 8.78
N ALA A 62 3.66 -6.49 8.92
CA ALA A 62 2.29 -6.54 8.45
C ALA A 62 1.34 -5.59 9.23
N TYR A 63 1.79 -5.07 10.39
CA TYR A 63 0.98 -4.32 11.34
C TYR A 63 1.47 -2.89 11.57
N ALA A 64 2.78 -2.67 11.57
CA ALA A 64 3.37 -1.40 11.97
C ALA A 64 3.18 -0.32 10.89
N GLY A 65 2.75 0.88 11.31
CA GLY A 65 2.64 2.05 10.44
C GLY A 65 3.97 2.75 10.21
N ASN A 66 4.06 3.47 9.08
CA ASN A 66 5.27 4.13 8.66
C ASN A 66 5.58 5.38 9.50
N PRO A 67 6.73 5.44 10.20
CA PRO A 67 7.13 6.61 11.00
C PRO A 67 7.23 7.90 10.16
N TYR A 68 7.47 7.80 8.86
CA TYR A 68 7.54 8.95 7.98
C TYR A 68 6.20 9.67 7.79
N PHE A 69 5.07 9.04 8.09
CA PHE A 69 3.77 9.69 7.97
C PHE A 69 3.33 10.45 9.23
N ILE A 70 4.06 10.30 10.34
CA ILE A 70 3.80 11.10 11.55
C ILE A 70 4.04 12.58 11.22
N ASP A 71 3.03 13.39 11.51
CA ASP A 71 3.05 14.82 11.29
C ASP A 71 3.78 15.54 12.43
N LEU A 72 4.78 16.35 12.08
CA LEU A 72 5.66 17.00 13.04
C LEU A 72 5.09 18.32 13.56
N ASP A 73 4.25 19.00 12.79
CA ASP A 73 3.55 20.20 13.26
C ASP A 73 2.57 19.83 14.38
N ARG A 74 1.88 18.68 14.25
CA ARG A 74 1.05 18.12 15.33
C ARG A 74 1.85 17.80 16.60
N LEU A 75 3.04 17.18 16.47
CA LEU A 75 3.89 16.92 17.63
C LEU A 75 4.37 18.23 18.29
N LYS A 76 4.60 19.29 17.50
CA LYS A 76 4.91 20.63 18.00
C LYS A 76 3.72 21.25 18.74
N ASP A 77 2.51 21.16 18.19
CA ASP A 77 1.29 21.66 18.83
C ASP A 77 1.01 20.93 20.15
N GLU A 78 1.41 19.67 20.26
CA GLU A 78 1.38 18.88 21.48
C GLU A 78 2.54 19.17 22.45
N GLY A 79 3.43 20.13 22.13
CA GLY A 79 4.58 20.50 22.96
C GLY A 79 5.67 19.43 23.05
N LEU A 80 5.73 18.51 22.08
CA LEU A 80 6.75 17.47 21.99
C LEU A 80 7.98 17.91 21.18
N LEU A 81 7.84 18.95 20.37
CA LEU A 81 8.89 19.52 19.53
C LEU A 81 8.84 21.04 19.62
N GLU A 82 9.99 21.69 19.42
CA GLU A 82 10.09 23.13 19.19
C GLU A 82 10.36 23.42 17.71
N GLU A 83 10.24 24.68 17.28
CA GLU A 83 10.49 25.05 15.87
C GLU A 83 11.95 24.77 15.47
N GLU A 84 12.91 24.96 16.39
CA GLU A 84 14.33 24.71 16.15
C GLU A 84 14.63 23.23 15.87
N ASP A 85 13.79 22.31 16.38
CA ASP A 85 13.93 20.89 16.11
C ASP A 85 13.63 20.53 14.65
N LEU A 86 12.84 21.36 13.96
CA LEU A 86 12.34 21.11 12.61
C LEU A 86 13.24 21.69 11.52
N VAL A 87 14.17 22.58 11.88
CA VAL A 87 15.11 23.24 10.94
C VAL A 87 15.81 22.26 9.98
N PRO A 88 16.32 21.09 10.41
CA PRO A 88 16.99 20.15 9.49
C PRO A 88 16.10 19.60 8.37
N LEU A 89 14.78 19.70 8.50
CA LEU A 89 13.79 19.19 7.56
C LEU A 89 13.22 20.27 6.63
N GLN A 90 13.52 21.55 6.88
CA GLN A 90 12.95 22.67 6.11
C GLN A 90 13.52 22.78 4.68
N GLU A 91 14.73 22.28 4.44
CA GLU A 91 15.37 22.27 3.10
C GLU A 91 14.98 21.03 2.26
N ALA A 92 13.84 20.41 2.53
CA ALA A 92 13.42 19.23 1.78
C ALA A 92 12.72 19.61 0.46
N SER A 93 12.84 18.75 -0.56
CA SER A 93 12.16 18.98 -1.83
C SER A 93 10.64 18.94 -1.65
N SER A 94 9.93 19.89 -2.25
CA SER A 94 8.47 19.98 -2.24
C SER A 94 7.78 19.03 -3.23
N GLU A 95 8.51 18.52 -4.23
CA GLU A 95 7.94 17.76 -5.35
C GLU A 95 8.37 16.30 -5.38
N ARG A 96 9.46 15.96 -4.69
CA ARG A 96 9.96 14.58 -4.61
C ARG A 96 10.37 14.21 -3.19
N VAL A 97 10.06 12.98 -2.79
CA VAL A 97 10.53 12.41 -1.53
C VAL A 97 12.00 12.03 -1.67
N ASP A 98 12.81 12.50 -0.73
CA ASP A 98 14.19 12.03 -0.53
C ASP A 98 14.23 11.16 0.73
N PHE A 99 14.00 9.86 0.54
CA PHE A 99 13.92 8.90 1.64
C PHE A 99 15.25 8.75 2.41
N GLU A 100 16.39 8.92 1.74
CA GLU A 100 17.69 8.89 2.42
C GLU A 100 17.84 10.10 3.34
N LYS A 101 17.56 11.31 2.83
CA LYS A 101 17.56 12.51 3.67
C LYS A 101 16.57 12.38 4.83
N LEU A 102 15.37 11.85 4.59
CA LEU A 102 14.37 11.61 5.65
C LEU A 102 14.86 10.64 6.72
N PHE A 103 15.53 9.55 6.34
CA PHE A 103 16.10 8.60 7.28
C PHE A 103 17.06 9.30 8.26
N TYR A 104 17.95 10.16 7.75
CA TYR A 104 18.94 10.84 8.60
C TYR A 104 18.39 12.05 9.36
N THR A 105 17.32 12.70 8.86
CA THR A 105 16.79 13.94 9.46
C THR A 105 15.56 13.73 10.33
N LYS A 106 14.61 12.87 9.93
CA LYS A 106 13.33 12.71 10.62
C LYS A 106 13.42 11.86 11.89
N TYR A 107 14.19 10.77 11.88
CA TYR A 107 14.34 9.91 13.06
C TYR A 107 14.94 10.62 14.28
N PRO A 108 16.00 11.45 14.16
CA PRO A 108 16.50 12.23 15.28
C PRO A 108 15.44 13.17 15.89
N VAL A 109 14.61 13.79 15.05
CA VAL A 109 13.51 14.66 15.51
C VAL A 109 12.46 13.84 16.27
N LEU A 110 12.05 12.69 15.73
CA LEU A 110 11.11 11.80 16.41
C LEU A 110 11.65 11.29 17.75
N ARG A 111 12.97 11.11 17.91
CA ARG A 111 13.57 10.77 19.21
C ARG A 111 13.42 11.91 20.23
N LYS A 112 13.55 13.16 19.81
CA LYS A 112 13.29 14.31 20.70
C LYS A 112 11.83 14.33 21.16
N ALA A 113 10.89 14.06 20.24
CA ALA A 113 9.48 13.94 20.58
C ALA A 113 9.23 12.81 21.58
N TYR A 114 9.89 11.65 21.42
CA TYR A 114 9.82 10.55 22.39
C TYR A 114 10.32 10.95 23.78
N GLU A 115 11.44 11.66 23.89
CA GLU A 115 11.99 12.06 25.19
C GLU A 115 11.02 12.93 25.99
N LYS A 116 10.29 13.85 25.32
CA LYS A 116 9.23 14.66 25.96
C LYS A 116 7.93 13.86 26.14
N GLY A 117 7.60 12.97 25.20
CA GLY A 117 6.32 12.26 25.13
C GLY A 117 6.19 11.05 26.05
N LYS A 118 7.29 10.36 26.35
CA LYS A 118 7.28 9.07 27.07
C LYS A 118 6.67 9.16 28.47
N ASP A 119 6.90 10.27 29.17
CA ASP A 119 6.32 10.51 30.50
C ASP A 119 4.96 11.22 30.39
N LYS A 120 4.83 12.17 29.46
CA LYS A 120 3.59 12.93 29.23
C LYS A 120 2.41 12.03 28.86
N PHE A 121 2.62 11.06 27.98
CA PHE A 121 1.59 10.16 27.45
C PHE A 121 1.71 8.73 27.96
N LYS A 122 2.39 8.53 29.11
CA LYS A 122 2.69 7.20 29.66
C LYS A 122 1.47 6.28 29.78
N GLY A 123 0.32 6.82 30.19
CA GLY A 123 -0.93 6.08 30.32
C GLY A 123 -1.49 5.62 28.97
N GLU A 124 -1.55 6.52 27.99
CA GLU A 124 -2.05 6.25 26.64
C GLU A 124 -1.14 5.27 25.89
N ILE A 125 0.18 5.48 25.96
CA ILE A 125 1.20 4.56 25.42
C ILE A 125 1.06 3.18 26.07
N GLY A 126 0.87 3.12 27.39
CA GLY A 126 0.68 1.86 28.13
C GLY A 126 -0.58 1.11 27.68
N ASN A 127 -1.69 1.82 27.47
CA ASN A 127 -2.93 1.24 26.95
C ASN A 127 -2.74 0.73 25.51
N PHE A 128 -2.16 1.54 24.62
CA PHE A 128 -1.85 1.16 23.25
C PHE A 128 -0.98 -0.10 23.20
N ARG A 129 0.08 -0.14 24.02
CA ARG A 129 0.99 -1.29 24.13
C ARG A 129 0.27 -2.56 24.58
N SER A 130 -0.63 -2.44 25.56
CA SER A 130 -1.44 -3.57 26.05
C SER A 130 -2.37 -4.11 24.95
N GLN A 131 -3.10 -3.24 24.27
CA GLN A 131 -4.05 -3.60 23.21
C GLN A 131 -3.36 -4.23 21.98
N ASN A 132 -2.12 -3.83 21.69
CA ASN A 132 -1.37 -4.24 20.51
C ASN A 132 -0.22 -5.21 20.80
N ARG A 133 -0.16 -5.77 22.01
CA ARG A 133 0.96 -6.59 22.50
C ARG A 133 1.37 -7.72 21.56
N HIS A 134 0.43 -8.34 20.86
CA HIS A 134 0.64 -9.52 20.01
C HIS A 134 1.59 -9.28 18.83
N TRP A 135 1.67 -8.05 18.29
CA TRP A 135 2.60 -7.70 17.21
C TRP A 135 3.64 -6.67 17.68
N LEU A 136 3.25 -5.73 18.54
CA LEU A 136 4.06 -4.58 18.89
C LEU A 136 5.33 -4.96 19.66
N GLU A 137 5.26 -5.95 20.55
CA GLU A 137 6.43 -6.37 21.33
C GLU A 137 7.52 -7.03 20.49
N ASP A 138 7.13 -7.70 19.41
CA ASP A 138 8.07 -8.34 18.48
C ASP A 138 8.57 -7.32 17.46
N TYR A 139 7.69 -6.48 16.92
CA TYR A 139 8.09 -5.38 16.03
C TYR A 139 9.08 -4.42 16.71
N SER A 140 8.78 -3.91 17.90
CA SER A 140 9.64 -2.94 18.58
C SER A 140 10.97 -3.56 19.01
N LEU A 141 10.98 -4.84 19.40
CA LEU A 141 12.24 -5.56 19.65
C LEU A 141 13.04 -5.78 18.37
N TYR A 142 12.39 -6.21 17.28
CA TYR A 142 13.00 -6.40 15.97
C TYR A 142 13.68 -5.10 15.52
N MET A 143 12.98 -3.97 15.55
CA MET A 143 13.53 -2.68 15.13
C MET A 143 14.68 -2.22 16.03
N ALA A 144 14.59 -2.43 17.35
CA ALA A 144 15.66 -2.09 18.27
C ALA A 144 16.93 -2.92 18.03
N VAL A 145 16.79 -4.23 17.79
CA VAL A 145 17.92 -5.13 17.45
C VAL A 145 18.49 -4.77 16.09
N LYS A 146 17.64 -4.54 15.09
CA LYS A 146 18.03 -4.11 13.74
C LYS A 146 18.91 -2.86 13.79
N GLU A 147 18.48 -1.84 14.53
CA GLU A 147 19.26 -0.62 14.74
C GLU A 147 20.60 -0.90 15.44
N ALA A 148 20.62 -1.76 16.46
CA ALA A 148 21.84 -2.16 17.16
C ALA A 148 22.81 -2.97 16.27
N MET A 149 22.31 -3.58 15.20
CA MET A 149 23.06 -4.36 14.21
C MET A 149 23.34 -3.57 12.92
N ASN A 150 23.35 -2.23 12.97
CA ASN A 150 23.60 -1.35 11.82
C ASN A 150 22.61 -1.59 10.66
N ASN A 151 21.35 -1.84 10.99
CA ASN A 151 20.24 -2.07 10.06
C ASN A 151 20.35 -3.32 9.17
N LYS A 152 21.27 -4.25 9.47
CA LYS A 152 21.37 -5.55 8.78
C LYS A 152 20.07 -6.35 8.85
N SER A 153 19.87 -7.21 7.86
CA SER A 153 18.72 -8.12 7.85
C SER A 153 18.81 -9.11 9.01
N TRP A 154 17.66 -9.52 9.56
CA TRP A 154 17.66 -10.46 10.71
C TRP A 154 18.25 -11.83 10.37
N VAL A 155 18.29 -12.18 9.09
CA VAL A 155 18.93 -13.42 8.62
C VAL A 155 20.45 -13.43 8.83
N GLU A 156 21.05 -12.24 8.98
CA GLU A 156 22.48 -12.01 9.23
C GLU A 156 22.82 -11.82 10.72
N TRP A 157 21.81 -11.82 11.62
CA TRP A 157 22.07 -11.67 13.05
C TRP A 157 22.68 -12.93 13.65
N ASP A 158 23.35 -12.78 14.80
CA ASP A 158 23.89 -13.89 15.56
C ASP A 158 22.81 -14.94 15.87
N GLU A 159 23.20 -16.21 15.79
CA GLU A 159 22.27 -17.36 15.89
C GLU A 159 21.31 -17.28 17.09
N PRO A 160 21.73 -16.90 18.32
CA PRO A 160 20.81 -16.87 19.46
C PRO A 160 19.63 -15.91 19.29
N ILE A 161 19.84 -14.74 18.66
CA ILE A 161 18.77 -13.76 18.44
C ILE A 161 18.02 -14.04 17.14
N LYS A 162 18.71 -14.51 16.09
CA LYS A 162 18.09 -14.99 14.85
C LYS A 162 17.10 -16.12 15.12
N GLN A 163 17.49 -17.09 15.94
CA GLN A 163 16.67 -18.23 16.36
C GLN A 163 15.72 -17.92 17.53
N ARG A 164 15.74 -16.68 18.05
CA ARG A 164 14.85 -16.22 19.13
C ARG A 164 14.95 -17.07 20.41
N TYR A 165 16.16 -17.48 20.79
CA TYR A 165 16.35 -18.20 22.06
C TYR A 165 15.85 -17.36 23.24
N PRO A 166 15.09 -17.94 24.20
CA PRO A 166 14.48 -17.17 25.28
C PRO A 166 15.46 -16.33 26.10
N GLU A 167 16.69 -16.81 26.29
CA GLU A 167 17.74 -16.06 26.99
C GLU A 167 18.22 -14.86 26.20
N ALA A 168 18.45 -15.03 24.89
CA ALA A 168 18.84 -13.93 24.01
C ALA A 168 17.74 -12.87 23.94
N LEU A 169 16.47 -13.27 23.77
CA LEU A 169 15.34 -12.36 23.79
C LEU A 169 15.26 -11.56 25.09
N ARG A 170 15.40 -12.22 26.25
CA ARG A 170 15.42 -11.54 27.56
C ARG A 170 16.59 -10.56 27.67
N ALA A 171 17.79 -10.97 27.28
CA ALA A 171 18.98 -10.13 27.31
C ALA A 171 18.82 -8.87 26.44
N TYR A 172 18.33 -9.02 25.21
CA TYR A 172 18.08 -7.88 24.30
C TYR A 172 16.94 -6.99 24.79
N ARG A 173 15.85 -7.55 25.34
CA ARG A 173 14.77 -6.74 25.93
C ARG A 173 15.25 -5.85 27.07
N THR A 174 16.14 -6.38 27.93
CA THR A 174 16.76 -5.58 29.00
C THR A 174 17.75 -4.56 28.43
N LYS A 175 18.67 -4.99 27.56
CA LYS A 175 19.73 -4.15 27.00
C LYS A 175 19.19 -2.99 26.15
N LEU A 176 18.12 -3.22 25.41
CA LEU A 176 17.57 -2.27 24.42
C LEU A 176 16.24 -1.66 24.85
N LYS A 177 15.89 -1.72 26.14
CA LYS A 177 14.59 -1.24 26.67
C LYS A 177 14.19 0.14 26.14
N GLU A 178 15.06 1.14 26.23
CA GLU A 178 14.74 2.50 25.77
C GLU A 178 14.52 2.58 24.25
N LYS A 179 15.24 1.78 23.45
CA LYS A 179 15.01 1.70 22.00
C LYS A 179 13.68 1.02 21.68
N ILE A 180 13.32 -0.02 22.43
CA ILE A 180 12.02 -0.70 22.29
C ILE A 180 10.88 0.27 22.63
N ASP A 181 11.00 1.00 23.73
CA ASP A 181 9.99 1.96 24.18
C ASP A 181 9.85 3.13 23.19
N PHE A 182 10.95 3.57 22.55
CA PHE A 182 10.89 4.50 21.42
C PHE A 182 10.03 3.95 20.27
N TRP A 183 10.28 2.71 19.82
CA TRP A 183 9.49 2.13 18.72
C TRP A 183 8.02 1.90 19.09
N VAL A 184 7.72 1.61 20.36
CA VAL A 184 6.34 1.59 20.89
C VAL A 184 5.69 2.97 20.77
N PHE A 185 6.38 4.03 21.19
CA PHE A 185 5.90 5.41 21.09
C PHE A 185 5.64 5.83 19.64
N ILE A 186 6.54 5.50 18.71
CA ILE A 186 6.36 5.78 17.28
C ILE A 186 5.06 5.18 16.74
N GLN A 187 4.78 3.92 17.09
CA GLN A 187 3.55 3.27 16.64
C GLN A 187 2.32 3.86 17.30
N TYR A 188 2.40 4.23 18.58
CA TYR A 188 1.34 4.96 19.25
C TYR A 188 1.00 6.27 18.52
N GLU A 189 2.00 7.12 18.23
CA GLU A 189 1.78 8.39 17.52
C GLU A 189 1.22 8.18 16.11
N PHE A 190 1.74 7.21 15.36
CA PHE A 190 1.20 6.87 14.05
C PHE A 190 -0.29 6.50 14.12
N TYR A 191 -0.65 5.56 15.01
CA TYR A 191 -2.02 5.07 15.11
C TYR A 191 -2.98 6.13 15.62
N LYS A 192 -2.54 6.97 16.57
CA LYS A 192 -3.32 8.12 17.06
C LYS A 192 -3.65 9.08 15.92
N GLN A 193 -2.64 9.54 15.18
CA GLN A 193 -2.87 10.46 14.06
C GLN A 193 -3.69 9.83 12.93
N TRP A 194 -3.47 8.54 12.63
CA TRP A 194 -4.23 7.82 11.62
C TRP A 194 -5.70 7.66 11.99
N GLN A 195 -6.00 7.28 13.23
CA GLN A 195 -7.38 7.09 13.70
C GLN A 195 -8.17 8.39 13.60
N GLU A 196 -7.60 9.51 14.05
CA GLU A 196 -8.26 10.81 13.94
C GLU A 196 -8.49 11.24 12.48
N LEU A 197 -7.52 11.00 11.59
CA LEU A 197 -7.70 11.29 10.16
C LEU A 197 -8.79 10.40 9.56
N LYS A 198 -8.78 9.10 9.84
CA LYS A 198 -9.78 8.15 9.33
C LYS A 198 -11.18 8.51 9.83
N GLU A 199 -11.32 8.83 11.12
CA GLU A 199 -12.58 9.28 11.70
C GLU A 199 -13.10 10.55 11.02
N TYR A 200 -12.23 11.52 10.72
CA TYR A 200 -12.60 12.71 9.97
C TYR A 200 -13.07 12.38 8.54
N VAL A 201 -12.26 11.63 7.79
CA VAL A 201 -12.53 11.22 6.40
C VAL A 201 -13.87 10.47 6.31
N ASN A 202 -14.09 9.53 7.23
CA ASN A 202 -15.34 8.78 7.33
C ASN A 202 -16.51 9.67 7.76
N GLY A 203 -16.29 10.61 8.68
CA GLY A 203 -17.29 11.57 9.15
C GLY A 203 -17.80 12.51 8.07
N ILE A 204 -16.99 12.78 7.04
CA ILE A 204 -17.41 13.55 5.86
C ILE A 204 -17.94 12.68 4.70
N GLY A 205 -18.10 11.36 4.93
CA GLY A 205 -18.73 10.42 4.01
C GLY A 205 -17.79 9.75 3.01
N ILE A 206 -16.48 9.92 3.15
CA ILE A 206 -15.48 9.27 2.29
C ILE A 206 -15.00 7.99 2.96
N LYS A 207 -14.85 6.92 2.19
CA LYS A 207 -14.22 5.67 2.64
C LYS A 207 -12.76 5.60 2.18
N ILE A 208 -11.89 5.04 3.00
CA ILE A 208 -10.49 4.79 2.65
C ILE A 208 -10.36 3.37 2.09
N ILE A 209 -9.87 3.28 0.85
CA ILE A 209 -9.43 2.03 0.24
C ILE A 209 -7.94 1.87 0.55
N GLY A 210 -7.63 0.92 1.42
CA GLY A 210 -6.25 0.51 1.66
C GLY A 210 -5.84 -0.64 0.76
N ASP A 211 -4.62 -1.09 1.00
CA ASP A 211 -3.96 -2.05 0.15
C ASP A 211 -3.14 -3.04 1.00
N LEU A 212 -3.29 -4.31 0.70
CA LEU A 212 -2.72 -5.42 1.44
C LEU A 212 -1.89 -6.29 0.49
N PRO A 213 -0.55 -6.18 0.52
CA PRO A 213 0.35 -7.07 -0.22
C PRO A 213 0.07 -8.53 0.17
N ILE A 214 -0.04 -9.48 -0.77
CA ILE A 214 -0.22 -10.90 -0.35
C ILE A 214 0.96 -11.36 0.52
N TYR A 215 2.20 -11.09 0.09
CA TYR A 215 3.41 -11.53 0.77
C TYR A 215 3.94 -10.49 1.76
N ILE A 216 4.72 -10.98 2.72
CA ILE A 216 5.49 -10.16 3.65
C ILE A 216 6.95 -10.13 3.21
N ALA A 217 7.68 -9.05 3.51
CA ALA A 217 9.10 -8.97 3.23
C ALA A 217 9.89 -10.05 4.01
N ALA A 218 10.94 -10.59 3.39
CA ALA A 218 11.83 -11.54 4.05
C ALA A 218 12.47 -10.93 5.31
N ASP A 219 12.98 -9.71 5.19
CA ASP A 219 13.52 -8.95 6.30
C ASP A 219 12.39 -8.19 7.03
N SER A 220 11.63 -8.91 7.84
CA SER A 220 10.52 -8.36 8.61
C SER A 220 10.44 -8.97 10.02
N SER A 221 9.80 -8.23 10.91
CA SER A 221 9.45 -8.70 12.26
C SER A 221 8.55 -9.94 12.22
N ASP A 222 7.65 -10.06 11.23
CA ASP A 222 6.77 -11.22 11.09
C ASP A 222 7.55 -12.47 10.69
N ALA A 223 8.40 -12.40 9.67
CA ALA A 223 9.24 -13.53 9.24
C ALA A 223 10.23 -13.98 10.32
N TRP A 224 10.73 -13.04 11.12
CA TRP A 224 11.58 -13.34 12.26
C TRP A 224 10.81 -13.98 13.42
N ALA A 225 9.65 -13.42 13.78
CA ALA A 225 8.88 -13.80 14.97
C ALA A 225 8.01 -15.05 14.80
N TYR A 226 7.52 -15.28 13.58
CA TYR A 226 6.62 -16.37 13.23
C TYR A 226 7.16 -17.19 12.04
N PRO A 227 8.37 -17.75 12.12
CA PRO A 227 8.99 -18.47 10.99
C PRO A 227 8.13 -19.63 10.49
N GLU A 228 7.31 -20.23 11.34
CA GLU A 228 6.47 -21.40 11.06
C GLU A 228 5.33 -21.14 10.07
N ILE A 229 4.97 -19.88 9.82
CA ILE A 229 3.95 -19.55 8.80
C ILE A 229 4.54 -19.50 7.40
N PHE A 230 5.86 -19.65 7.25
CA PHE A 230 6.60 -19.54 6.01
C PHE A 230 7.34 -20.84 5.67
N GLN A 231 7.60 -21.07 4.38
CA GLN A 231 8.39 -22.20 3.89
C GLN A 231 9.89 -21.94 4.09
N LEU A 232 10.35 -22.06 5.33
CA LEU A 232 11.74 -21.86 5.71
C LEU A 232 12.42 -23.18 6.10
N ASN A 233 13.72 -23.29 5.85
CA ASN A 233 14.53 -24.39 6.34
C ASN A 233 14.93 -24.19 7.82
N GLU A 234 15.65 -25.16 8.41
CA GLU A 234 16.09 -25.12 9.81
C GLU A 234 16.96 -23.90 10.16
N LYS A 235 17.67 -23.33 9.16
CA LYS A 235 18.47 -22.10 9.30
C LYS A 235 17.65 -20.83 9.11
N ARG A 236 16.32 -20.95 9.04
CA ARG A 236 15.33 -19.90 8.75
C ARG A 236 15.58 -19.16 7.43
N MET A 237 16.12 -19.85 6.43
CA MET A 237 16.24 -19.33 5.07
C MET A 237 15.06 -19.83 4.23
N PRO A 238 14.56 -19.03 3.27
CA PRO A 238 13.49 -19.49 2.36
C PRO A 238 13.90 -20.75 1.61
N ILE A 239 12.97 -21.68 1.45
CA ILE A 239 13.11 -22.84 0.55
C ILE A 239 12.75 -22.42 -0.88
N VAL A 240 11.68 -21.63 -0.98
CA VAL A 240 11.20 -21.00 -2.22
C VAL A 240 10.84 -19.55 -1.93
N VAL A 241 10.87 -18.73 -2.97
CA VAL A 241 10.50 -17.31 -2.94
C VAL A 241 9.45 -17.00 -3.98
N ALA A 242 8.70 -15.93 -3.72
CA ALA A 242 7.66 -15.45 -4.59
C ALA A 242 8.22 -14.77 -5.84
N GLY A 243 7.44 -14.83 -6.91
CA GLY A 243 7.65 -14.10 -8.14
C GLY A 243 6.46 -14.25 -9.08
N CYS A 244 6.67 -13.86 -10.33
CA CYS A 244 5.80 -14.16 -11.46
C CYS A 244 6.58 -14.85 -12.58
N PRO A 245 5.95 -15.77 -13.33
CA PRO A 245 6.60 -16.41 -14.47
C PRO A 245 6.92 -15.39 -15.56
N PRO A 246 7.79 -15.76 -16.52
CA PRO A 246 7.93 -15.01 -17.77
C PRO A 246 6.58 -14.74 -18.45
N ASP A 247 6.44 -13.54 -18.98
CA ASP A 247 5.29 -13.11 -19.77
C ASP A 247 5.73 -12.29 -20.99
N ALA A 248 4.77 -11.79 -21.77
CA ALA A 248 5.04 -11.00 -22.97
C ALA A 248 5.80 -9.68 -22.68
N PHE A 249 5.83 -9.24 -21.41
CA PHE A 249 6.48 -8.00 -20.99
C PHE A 249 7.85 -8.23 -20.32
N THR A 250 8.07 -9.43 -19.75
CA THR A 250 9.27 -9.77 -18.99
C THR A 250 9.75 -11.19 -19.32
N GLU A 251 10.81 -11.32 -20.13
CA GLU A 251 11.33 -12.64 -20.55
C GLU A 251 11.83 -13.50 -19.38
N ASP A 252 12.34 -12.87 -18.31
CA ASP A 252 12.86 -13.55 -17.11
C ASP A 252 11.80 -13.77 -16.03
N GLY A 253 10.58 -13.28 -16.25
CA GLY A 253 9.58 -13.08 -15.21
C GLY A 253 10.02 -12.02 -14.19
N GLN A 254 9.39 -12.03 -13.01
CA GLN A 254 9.72 -11.09 -11.94
C GLN A 254 10.04 -11.85 -10.66
N LEU A 255 11.28 -11.74 -10.18
CA LEU A 255 11.68 -12.34 -8.91
C LEU A 255 11.48 -11.33 -7.78
N TRP A 256 10.48 -11.54 -6.93
CA TRP A 256 10.16 -10.60 -5.85
C TRP A 256 10.94 -10.90 -4.56
N GLY A 257 11.32 -12.17 -4.35
CA GLY A 257 12.19 -12.59 -3.25
C GLY A 257 11.49 -12.73 -1.90
N ASN A 258 10.18 -12.49 -1.81
CA ASN A 258 9.43 -12.68 -0.56
C ASN A 258 9.37 -14.17 -0.18
N PRO A 259 9.42 -14.52 1.12
CA PRO A 259 9.13 -15.88 1.56
C PRO A 259 7.67 -16.24 1.27
N ILE A 260 7.46 -17.47 0.85
CA ILE A 260 6.12 -18.01 0.59
C ILE A 260 5.55 -18.62 1.88
N TYR A 261 4.24 -18.50 2.06
CA TYR A 261 3.55 -19.09 3.21
C TYR A 261 3.56 -20.62 3.20
N ASP A 262 3.66 -21.23 4.38
CA ASP A 262 3.26 -22.61 4.60
C ASP A 262 1.73 -22.65 4.76
N TRP A 263 1.04 -22.77 3.63
CA TRP A 263 -0.43 -22.80 3.61
C TRP A 263 -1.02 -23.99 4.35
N ASP A 264 -0.31 -25.11 4.42
CA ASP A 264 -0.75 -26.28 5.19
C ASP A 264 -0.67 -25.99 6.69
N TYR A 265 0.41 -25.36 7.17
CA TYR A 265 0.50 -24.90 8.56
C TYR A 265 -0.60 -23.89 8.89
N LEU A 266 -0.82 -22.92 8.01
CA LEU A 266 -1.87 -21.92 8.18
C LEU A 266 -3.26 -22.58 8.22
N GLU A 267 -3.56 -23.54 7.34
CA GLU A 267 -4.83 -24.26 7.37
C GLU A 267 -4.99 -25.06 8.68
N ARG A 268 -3.98 -25.83 9.09
CA ARG A 268 -4.01 -26.61 10.35
C ARG A 268 -4.20 -25.74 11.59
N THR A 269 -3.72 -24.50 11.56
CA THR A 269 -3.88 -23.55 12.66
C THR A 269 -5.15 -22.69 12.55
N GLY A 270 -6.00 -22.94 11.55
CA GLY A 270 -7.25 -22.23 11.33
C GLY A 270 -7.06 -20.81 10.81
N TYR A 271 -6.00 -20.57 10.04
CA TYR A 271 -5.61 -19.30 9.43
C TYR A 271 -5.47 -18.14 10.43
N LYS A 272 -5.18 -18.43 11.71
CA LYS A 272 -5.14 -17.44 12.81
C LYS A 272 -4.29 -16.22 12.49
N TRP A 273 -3.12 -16.41 11.88
CA TRP A 273 -2.23 -15.31 11.53
C TRP A 273 -2.86 -14.39 10.48
N TRP A 274 -3.45 -14.95 9.42
CA TRP A 274 -4.15 -14.18 8.38
C TRP A 274 -5.41 -13.48 8.92
N ILE A 275 -6.16 -14.12 9.83
CA ILE A 275 -7.29 -13.48 10.51
C ILE A 275 -6.82 -12.24 11.30
N LYS A 276 -5.71 -12.36 12.06
CA LYS A 276 -5.15 -11.24 12.82
C LYS A 276 -4.63 -10.12 11.93
N ARG A 277 -3.98 -10.47 10.81
CA ARG A 277 -3.54 -9.52 9.80
C ARG A 277 -4.73 -8.74 9.21
N MET A 278 -5.77 -9.45 8.78
CA MET A 278 -6.97 -8.84 8.23
C MET A 278 -7.71 -7.97 9.27
N GLU A 279 -7.81 -8.43 10.51
CA GLU A 279 -8.37 -7.64 11.63
C GLU A 279 -7.61 -6.31 11.81
N ALA A 280 -6.28 -6.32 11.71
CA ALA A 280 -5.47 -5.11 11.78
C ALA A 280 -5.70 -4.18 10.59
N SER A 281 -5.77 -4.72 9.36
CA SER A 281 -6.06 -3.93 8.15
C SER A 281 -7.45 -3.28 8.18
N LEU A 282 -8.47 -3.95 8.73
CA LEU A 282 -9.82 -3.39 8.88
C LEU A 282 -9.88 -2.25 9.91
N LYS A 283 -8.93 -2.16 10.84
CA LYS A 283 -8.79 -0.97 11.70
C LYS A 283 -8.28 0.22 10.89
N LEU A 284 -7.37 -0.02 9.95
CA LEU A 284 -6.79 1.04 9.12
C LEU A 284 -7.72 1.51 8.01
N TYR A 285 -8.45 0.60 7.37
CA TYR A 285 -9.15 0.87 6.11
C TYR A 285 -10.64 0.53 6.20
N ASP A 286 -11.44 1.03 5.26
CA ASP A 286 -12.87 0.68 5.13
C ASP A 286 -13.09 -0.35 4.02
N VAL A 287 -12.21 -0.34 3.01
CA VAL A 287 -12.14 -1.30 1.92
C VAL A 287 -10.69 -1.74 1.76
N ILE A 288 -10.45 -3.02 1.49
CA ILE A 288 -9.09 -3.57 1.36
C ILE A 288 -8.91 -4.12 -0.05
N ARG A 289 -8.04 -3.49 -0.85
CA ARG A 289 -7.49 -4.15 -2.03
C ARG A 289 -6.50 -5.22 -1.55
N ILE A 290 -6.65 -6.45 -2.01
CA ILE A 290 -5.66 -7.49 -1.77
C ILE A 290 -4.87 -7.67 -3.05
N ASP A 291 -3.59 -7.31 -2.97
CA ASP A 291 -2.61 -7.39 -4.05
C ASP A 291 -2.32 -8.85 -4.42
N HIS A 292 -2.11 -9.09 -5.71
CA HIS A 292 -1.84 -10.41 -6.28
C HIS A 292 -2.83 -11.47 -5.79
N PHE A 293 -4.13 -11.18 -5.88
CA PHE A 293 -5.21 -12.02 -5.36
C PHE A 293 -5.19 -13.43 -5.98
N ARG A 294 -4.74 -13.54 -7.23
CA ARG A 294 -4.55 -14.83 -7.90
C ARG A 294 -3.65 -15.79 -7.10
N GLY A 295 -2.74 -15.26 -6.28
CA GLY A 295 -1.85 -15.98 -5.37
C GLY A 295 -2.56 -16.92 -4.38
N PHE A 296 -3.84 -16.67 -4.07
CA PHE A 296 -4.63 -17.54 -3.21
C PHE A 296 -5.21 -18.76 -3.95
N GLU A 297 -5.38 -18.68 -5.26
CA GLU A 297 -5.79 -19.83 -6.08
C GLU A 297 -4.57 -20.72 -6.36
N SER A 298 -3.50 -20.12 -6.87
CA SER A 298 -2.19 -20.73 -7.04
C SER A 298 -1.11 -19.65 -6.99
N TYR A 299 0.14 -19.96 -6.76
CA TYR A 299 1.23 -18.99 -6.74
C TYR A 299 2.47 -19.54 -7.42
N TRP A 300 3.30 -18.64 -7.96
CA TRP A 300 4.55 -19.00 -8.61
C TRP A 300 5.65 -19.08 -7.57
N ALA A 301 6.17 -20.30 -7.36
CA ALA A 301 7.20 -20.60 -6.37
C ALA A 301 8.54 -20.84 -7.06
N VAL A 302 9.50 -19.95 -6.86
CA VAL A 302 10.85 -20.02 -7.41
C VAL A 302 11.79 -20.60 -6.35
N PRO A 303 12.63 -21.61 -6.65
CA PRO A 303 13.65 -22.08 -5.71
C PRO A 303 14.52 -20.94 -5.18
N TYR A 304 14.78 -20.92 -3.87
CA TYR A 304 15.64 -19.89 -3.29
C TYR A 304 17.07 -20.02 -3.80
N GLY A 305 17.65 -18.89 -4.22
CA GLY A 305 19.01 -18.82 -4.78
C GLY A 305 19.06 -18.68 -6.30
N GLU A 306 17.92 -18.75 -6.99
CA GLU A 306 17.82 -18.41 -8.42
C GLU A 306 17.96 -16.89 -8.64
N ASP A 307 18.59 -16.51 -9.75
CA ASP A 307 18.75 -15.10 -10.16
C ASP A 307 17.51 -14.54 -10.88
N THR A 308 16.64 -15.43 -11.39
CA THR A 308 15.44 -15.06 -12.18
C THR A 308 14.24 -15.90 -11.75
N ALA A 309 13.04 -15.51 -12.20
CA ALA A 309 11.82 -16.24 -11.89
C ALA A 309 11.50 -17.38 -12.88
N ARG A 310 12.34 -17.61 -13.90
CA ARG A 310 12.09 -18.60 -14.98
C ARG A 310 11.85 -20.02 -14.48
N TYR A 311 12.56 -20.43 -13.43
CA TYR A 311 12.57 -21.82 -12.95
C TYR A 311 11.57 -22.11 -11.83
N GLY A 312 10.59 -21.21 -11.64
CA GLY A 312 9.51 -21.45 -10.70
C GLY A 312 8.48 -22.47 -11.19
N LYS A 313 7.50 -22.75 -10.32
CA LYS A 313 6.37 -23.64 -10.60
C LYS A 313 5.10 -23.09 -9.98
N TRP A 314 3.97 -23.31 -10.65
CA TRP A 314 2.66 -23.05 -10.07
C TRP A 314 2.34 -24.06 -8.98
N ILE A 315 2.07 -23.58 -7.77
CA ILE A 315 1.63 -24.37 -6.62
C ILE A 315 0.24 -23.88 -6.19
N LYS A 316 -0.67 -24.78 -5.83
CA LYS A 316 -2.01 -24.38 -5.38
C LYS A 316 -1.94 -23.63 -4.04
N GLY A 317 -2.70 -22.54 -3.96
CA GLY A 317 -2.91 -21.76 -2.75
C GLY A 317 -4.05 -22.32 -1.89
N PRO A 318 -4.45 -21.59 -0.84
CA PRO A 318 -5.50 -22.02 0.10
C PRO A 318 -6.92 -21.96 -0.49
N GLY A 319 -7.11 -21.25 -1.61
CA GLY A 319 -8.39 -21.01 -2.24
C GLY A 319 -9.44 -20.42 -1.29
N ILE A 320 -10.69 -20.82 -1.49
CA ILE A 320 -11.85 -20.30 -0.74
C ILE A 320 -11.80 -20.59 0.77
N LYS A 321 -11.02 -21.59 1.21
CA LYS A 321 -10.94 -21.99 2.63
C LYS A 321 -10.47 -20.84 3.52
N LEU A 322 -9.47 -20.08 3.07
CA LEU A 322 -8.99 -18.91 3.78
C LEU A 322 -10.10 -17.86 3.93
N PHE A 323 -10.78 -17.53 2.83
CA PHE A 323 -11.81 -16.49 2.81
C PHE A 323 -13.06 -16.87 3.60
N ASN A 324 -13.40 -18.16 3.63
CA ASN A 324 -14.44 -18.68 4.52
C ASN A 324 -14.03 -18.51 6.00
N ALA A 325 -12.78 -18.81 6.36
CA ALA A 325 -12.29 -18.61 7.72
C ALA A 325 -12.29 -17.12 8.12
N LEU A 326 -11.87 -16.23 7.22
CA LEU A 326 -11.92 -14.78 7.43
C LEU A 326 -13.37 -14.31 7.62
N LYS A 327 -14.31 -14.75 6.78
CA LYS A 327 -15.73 -14.40 6.87
C LYS A 327 -16.37 -14.87 8.18
N ILE A 328 -16.02 -16.08 8.65
CA ILE A 328 -16.48 -16.62 9.93
C ILE A 328 -15.95 -15.76 11.09
N ALA A 329 -14.67 -15.39 11.06
CA ALA A 329 -14.02 -14.69 12.16
C ALA A 329 -14.35 -13.18 12.22
N LEU A 330 -14.49 -12.53 11.06
CA LEU A 330 -14.54 -11.07 10.93
C LEU A 330 -15.83 -10.55 10.31
N GLY A 331 -16.71 -11.44 9.83
CA GLY A 331 -17.94 -11.08 9.12
C GLY A 331 -17.70 -10.70 7.67
N ASN A 332 -18.67 -9.98 7.08
CA ASN A 332 -18.55 -9.49 5.70
C ASN A 332 -17.54 -8.33 5.65
N MET A 333 -16.63 -8.40 4.69
CA MET A 333 -15.60 -7.38 4.47
C MET A 333 -15.72 -6.84 3.04
N ASP A 334 -15.51 -5.53 2.88
CA ASP A 334 -15.39 -4.92 1.56
C ASP A 334 -13.95 -5.16 1.06
N ILE A 335 -13.77 -6.16 0.19
CA ILE A 335 -12.48 -6.53 -0.42
C ILE A 335 -12.53 -6.26 -1.93
N ILE A 336 -11.43 -5.75 -2.49
CA ILE A 336 -11.19 -5.66 -3.94
C ILE A 336 -10.09 -6.67 -4.27
N ALA A 337 -10.36 -7.58 -5.20
CA ALA A 337 -9.38 -8.53 -5.69
C ALA A 337 -8.53 -7.87 -6.77
N GLU A 338 -7.23 -7.69 -6.52
CA GLU A 338 -6.28 -7.36 -7.59
C GLU A 338 -6.03 -8.64 -8.40
N ASP A 339 -6.65 -8.71 -9.56
CA ASP A 339 -6.69 -9.85 -10.46
C ASP A 339 -6.15 -9.47 -11.85
N LEU A 340 -5.06 -8.69 -11.91
CA LEU A 340 -4.39 -8.36 -13.16
C LEU A 340 -3.35 -9.44 -13.53
N GLY A 341 -2.86 -9.37 -14.77
CA GLY A 341 -1.82 -10.28 -15.28
C GLY A 341 -2.38 -11.62 -15.77
N PHE A 342 -1.65 -12.71 -15.50
CA PHE A 342 -1.99 -14.05 -16.00
C PHE A 342 -3.21 -14.63 -15.27
N LEU A 343 -4.37 -14.56 -15.92
CA LEU A 343 -5.63 -15.08 -15.44
C LEU A 343 -5.98 -16.41 -16.11
N THR A 344 -6.12 -17.46 -15.31
CA THR A 344 -6.71 -18.73 -15.74
C THR A 344 -8.20 -18.76 -15.37
N GLN A 345 -8.96 -19.67 -15.98
CA GLN A 345 -10.38 -19.83 -15.64
C GLN A 345 -10.58 -20.14 -14.16
N GLU A 346 -9.68 -20.91 -13.54
CA GLU A 346 -9.73 -21.23 -12.11
C GLU A 346 -9.60 -19.97 -11.23
N VAL A 347 -8.78 -18.99 -11.63
CA VAL A 347 -8.65 -17.71 -10.92
C VAL A 347 -9.94 -16.90 -11.05
N LEU A 348 -10.55 -16.89 -12.24
CA LEU A 348 -11.83 -16.22 -12.47
C LEU A 348 -12.96 -16.85 -11.65
N ASP A 349 -13.08 -18.18 -11.69
CA ASP A 349 -14.07 -18.94 -10.93
C ASP A 349 -13.88 -18.74 -9.41
N PHE A 350 -12.63 -18.76 -8.94
CA PHE A 350 -12.29 -18.50 -7.54
C PHE A 350 -12.68 -17.08 -7.10
N ARG A 351 -12.39 -16.06 -7.91
CA ARG A 351 -12.81 -14.68 -7.63
C ARG A 351 -14.34 -14.59 -7.59
N GLU A 352 -15.04 -15.22 -8.53
CA GLU A 352 -16.50 -15.26 -8.55
C GLU A 352 -17.09 -15.96 -7.32
N GLU A 353 -16.50 -17.07 -6.90
CA GLU A 353 -16.89 -17.80 -5.67
C GLU A 353 -16.74 -16.91 -4.42
N THR A 354 -15.71 -16.07 -4.37
CA THR A 354 -15.53 -15.12 -3.26
C THR A 354 -16.56 -13.99 -3.26
N GLY A 355 -17.11 -13.65 -4.43
CA GLY A 355 -18.01 -12.51 -4.65
C GLY A 355 -17.34 -11.14 -4.66
N TYR A 356 -16.01 -11.07 -4.52
CA TYR A 356 -15.29 -9.79 -4.50
C TYR A 356 -15.16 -9.19 -5.91
N PRO A 357 -15.26 -7.86 -6.06
CA PRO A 357 -15.01 -7.20 -7.34
C PRO A 357 -13.55 -7.36 -7.76
N GLY A 358 -13.35 -7.72 -9.03
CA GLY A 358 -12.05 -7.65 -9.70
C GLY A 358 -11.72 -6.23 -10.20
N MET A 359 -10.54 -6.07 -10.75
CA MET A 359 -10.02 -4.82 -11.30
C MET A 359 -10.07 -4.79 -12.82
N LYS A 360 -10.24 -3.59 -13.37
CA LYS A 360 -10.16 -3.30 -14.80
C LYS A 360 -9.25 -2.10 -15.00
N VAL A 361 -8.23 -2.19 -15.86
CA VAL A 361 -7.29 -1.08 -16.07
C VAL A 361 -7.41 -0.61 -17.52
N LEU A 362 -7.88 0.62 -17.69
CA LEU A 362 -8.22 1.17 -19.00
C LEU A 362 -7.00 1.32 -19.92
N GLN A 363 -5.80 1.56 -19.37
CA GLN A 363 -4.55 1.55 -20.16
C GLN A 363 -4.22 0.19 -20.80
N PHE A 364 -4.84 -0.92 -20.35
CA PHE A 364 -4.67 -2.26 -20.92
C PHE A 364 -5.82 -2.66 -21.86
N ALA A 365 -6.72 -1.74 -22.20
CA ALA A 365 -7.94 -2.08 -22.92
C ALA A 365 -7.81 -2.03 -24.45
N PHE A 366 -6.71 -1.52 -24.99
CA PHE A 366 -6.62 -1.10 -26.39
C PHE A 366 -5.57 -1.85 -27.21
N ASP A 367 -4.89 -2.82 -26.60
CA ASP A 367 -3.81 -3.63 -27.18
C ASP A 367 -4.29 -4.97 -27.76
N SER A 368 -5.60 -5.22 -27.72
CA SER A 368 -6.23 -6.41 -28.31
C SER A 368 -7.56 -6.06 -28.99
N ASP A 369 -8.31 -7.09 -29.37
CA ASP A 369 -9.61 -6.99 -30.05
C ASP A 369 -10.75 -6.43 -29.18
N GLU A 370 -11.94 -6.34 -29.77
CA GLU A 370 -13.17 -5.88 -29.15
C GLU A 370 -13.63 -6.70 -27.94
N GLU A 371 -13.10 -7.90 -27.72
CA GLU A 371 -13.43 -8.76 -26.58
C GLU A 371 -12.54 -8.47 -25.35
N ASN A 372 -11.61 -7.51 -25.44
CA ASN A 372 -10.77 -7.12 -24.32
C ASN A 372 -11.63 -6.78 -23.09
N ALA A 373 -11.44 -7.54 -22.02
CA ALA A 373 -12.26 -7.46 -20.83
C ALA A 373 -12.09 -6.15 -20.04
N TYR A 374 -11.10 -5.31 -20.39
CA TYR A 374 -10.86 -3.98 -19.82
C TYR A 374 -11.55 -2.85 -20.58
N LEU A 375 -12.14 -3.12 -21.76
CA LEU A 375 -12.94 -2.12 -22.47
C LEU A 375 -14.20 -1.77 -21.67
N PRO A 376 -14.59 -0.48 -21.58
CA PRO A 376 -15.74 -0.05 -20.79
C PRO A 376 -17.06 -0.78 -21.10
N HIS A 377 -17.29 -1.23 -22.34
CA HIS A 377 -18.51 -1.96 -22.72
C HIS A 377 -18.51 -3.44 -22.28
N ASN A 378 -17.33 -4.02 -22.04
CA ASN A 378 -17.16 -5.39 -21.54
C ASN A 378 -17.01 -5.46 -20.01
N CYS A 379 -16.94 -4.32 -19.34
CA CYS A 379 -16.92 -4.26 -17.89
C CYS A 379 -18.22 -4.80 -17.28
N ILE A 380 -18.15 -5.31 -16.06
CA ILE A 380 -19.32 -5.77 -15.28
C ILE A 380 -19.52 -4.88 -14.06
N LYS A 381 -20.73 -4.88 -13.47
CA LYS A 381 -21.01 -4.07 -12.26
C LYS A 381 -20.08 -4.38 -11.10
N ASN A 382 -19.89 -5.66 -10.76
CA ASN A 382 -19.00 -6.09 -9.67
C ASN A 382 -17.51 -6.02 -10.08
N SER A 383 -17.05 -4.81 -10.43
CA SER A 383 -15.66 -4.53 -10.76
C SER A 383 -15.27 -3.11 -10.35
N VAL A 384 -13.96 -2.87 -10.30
CA VAL A 384 -13.37 -1.56 -10.09
C VAL A 384 -12.55 -1.19 -11.31
N ILE A 385 -12.96 -0.16 -12.05
CA ILE A 385 -12.20 0.34 -13.20
C ILE A 385 -11.22 1.42 -12.76
N TYR A 386 -10.00 1.36 -13.28
CA TYR A 386 -8.93 2.32 -13.10
C TYR A 386 -8.56 2.93 -14.45
N THR A 387 -8.23 4.21 -14.49
CA THR A 387 -7.51 4.76 -15.66
C THR A 387 -6.14 4.09 -15.78
N GLY A 388 -5.41 4.09 -14.68
CA GLY A 388 -4.16 3.41 -14.40
C GLY A 388 -3.99 3.26 -12.88
N THR A 389 -3.11 2.37 -12.48
CA THR A 389 -2.71 2.18 -11.08
C THR A 389 -1.39 2.92 -10.79
N HIS A 390 -0.84 2.76 -9.58
CA HIS A 390 0.47 3.31 -9.22
C HIS A 390 1.66 2.67 -9.97
N ASP A 391 1.48 1.47 -10.52
CA ASP A 391 2.49 0.77 -11.35
C ASP A 391 2.45 1.19 -12.81
N ASN A 392 1.35 1.82 -13.22
CA ASN A 392 1.16 2.28 -14.58
C ASN A 392 1.86 3.63 -14.82
N SER A 393 2.08 3.92 -16.09
CA SER A 393 2.44 5.26 -16.55
C SER A 393 1.29 6.23 -16.25
N THR A 394 1.58 7.53 -16.20
CA THR A 394 0.53 8.55 -16.35
C THR A 394 -0.11 8.41 -17.73
N ILE A 395 -1.36 8.85 -17.94
CA ILE A 395 -1.98 8.78 -19.27
C ILE A 395 -1.15 9.53 -20.31
N LYS A 396 -0.57 10.68 -19.92
CA LYS A 396 0.30 11.48 -20.78
C LYS A 396 1.60 10.76 -21.11
N GLY A 397 2.22 10.08 -20.14
CA GLY A 397 3.39 9.24 -20.36
C GLY A 397 3.06 8.01 -21.23
N TRP A 398 1.93 7.37 -20.98
CA TRP A 398 1.46 6.21 -21.73
C TRP A 398 1.31 6.54 -23.22
N PHE A 399 0.68 7.66 -23.56
CA PHE A 399 0.57 8.11 -24.97
C PHE A 399 1.90 8.41 -25.65
N LYS A 400 2.95 8.72 -24.88
CA LYS A 400 4.28 9.01 -25.43
C LYS A 400 5.01 7.74 -25.84
N ASP A 401 4.83 6.66 -25.07
CA ASP A 401 5.62 5.44 -25.20
C ASP A 401 4.84 4.28 -25.85
N ILE A 402 3.50 4.34 -25.90
CA ILE A 402 2.66 3.28 -26.46
C ILE A 402 2.77 3.18 -27.99
N GLU A 403 2.54 1.99 -28.52
CA GLU A 403 2.44 1.76 -29.96
C GLU A 403 1.34 2.62 -30.60
N LYS A 404 1.63 3.13 -31.80
CA LYS A 404 0.77 4.10 -32.49
C LYS A 404 -0.64 3.57 -32.71
N GLU A 405 -0.77 2.31 -33.13
CA GLU A 405 -2.05 1.66 -33.42
C GLU A 405 -2.93 1.54 -32.16
N VAL A 406 -2.33 1.15 -31.03
CA VAL A 406 -2.99 1.10 -29.71
C VAL A 406 -3.45 2.51 -29.28
N GLY A 407 -2.60 3.51 -29.48
CA GLY A 407 -2.95 4.91 -29.19
C GLY A 407 -4.08 5.46 -30.06
N GLU A 408 -4.12 5.10 -31.36
CA GLU A 408 -5.19 5.46 -32.29
C GLU A 408 -6.51 4.75 -31.97
N HIS A 409 -6.44 3.49 -31.54
CA HIS A 409 -7.60 2.74 -31.05
C HIS A 409 -8.19 3.43 -29.83
N ALA A 410 -7.38 3.76 -28.81
CA ALA A 410 -7.83 4.47 -27.62
C ALA A 410 -8.49 5.82 -27.95
N ARG A 411 -7.91 6.60 -28.86
CA ARG A 411 -8.47 7.89 -29.32
C ARG A 411 -9.84 7.71 -29.97
N SER A 412 -9.95 6.73 -30.85
CA SER A 412 -11.18 6.46 -31.59
C SER A 412 -12.30 5.95 -30.69
N TYR A 413 -11.96 5.02 -29.79
CA TYR A 413 -12.89 4.37 -28.88
C TYR A 413 -13.43 5.34 -27.82
N LEU A 414 -12.54 6.09 -27.14
CA LEU A 414 -12.93 7.01 -26.07
C LEU A 414 -13.39 8.39 -26.58
N LYS A 415 -13.31 8.62 -27.90
CA LYS A 415 -13.51 9.93 -28.54
C LYS A 415 -12.66 11.00 -27.86
N LEU A 416 -11.36 10.74 -27.79
CA LEU A 416 -10.42 11.63 -27.13
C LEU A 416 -10.25 12.92 -27.93
N ASP A 417 -10.33 14.03 -27.23
CA ASP A 417 -10.18 15.36 -27.77
C ASP A 417 -8.96 16.06 -27.14
N HIS A 418 -8.24 16.83 -27.96
CA HIS A 418 -7.06 17.55 -27.52
C HIS A 418 -7.42 18.78 -26.67
N GLU A 419 -8.56 19.43 -26.96
CA GLU A 419 -9.01 20.59 -26.18
C GLU A 419 -9.50 20.18 -24.78
N GLU A 420 -10.25 19.07 -24.68
CA GLU A 420 -10.60 18.44 -23.40
C GLU A 420 -9.36 17.94 -22.64
N GLY A 421 -8.35 17.45 -23.36
CA GLY A 421 -7.19 16.76 -22.83
C GLY A 421 -7.43 15.25 -22.72
N TYR A 422 -6.49 14.44 -23.24
CA TYR A 422 -6.68 12.99 -23.31
C TYR A 422 -6.84 12.31 -21.94
N ASN A 423 -6.23 12.88 -20.89
CA ASN A 423 -6.42 12.41 -19.53
C ASN A 423 -7.88 12.50 -19.09
N TRP A 424 -8.57 13.61 -19.40
CA TRP A 424 -9.99 13.78 -19.07
C TRP A 424 -10.89 12.86 -19.88
N GLY A 425 -10.58 12.61 -21.16
CA GLY A 425 -11.30 11.61 -21.96
C GLY A 425 -11.17 10.17 -21.42
N PHE A 426 -10.00 9.81 -20.88
CA PHE A 426 -9.79 8.54 -20.16
C PHE A 426 -10.58 8.48 -18.85
N ILE A 427 -10.54 9.53 -18.03
CA ILE A 427 -11.33 9.62 -16.78
C ILE A 427 -12.82 9.49 -17.12
N ARG A 428 -13.29 10.17 -18.17
CA ARG A 428 -14.66 10.05 -18.70
C ARG A 428 -15.00 8.62 -19.13
N GLY A 429 -14.09 7.94 -19.83
CA GLY A 429 -14.23 6.53 -20.19
C GLY A 429 -14.42 5.61 -18.99
N ALA A 430 -13.58 5.76 -17.96
CA ALA A 430 -13.70 5.01 -16.72
C ALA A 430 -14.99 5.38 -15.95
N TRP A 431 -15.33 6.67 -15.85
CA TRP A 431 -16.48 7.12 -15.07
C TRP A 431 -17.80 6.76 -15.76
N SER A 432 -17.85 6.70 -17.08
CA SER A 432 -19.04 6.28 -17.82
C SER A 432 -19.28 4.77 -17.80
N SER A 433 -18.29 3.96 -17.40
CA SER A 433 -18.42 2.50 -17.37
C SER A 433 -19.51 2.00 -16.42
N VAL A 434 -19.90 0.73 -16.58
CA VAL A 434 -20.87 0.07 -15.69
C VAL A 434 -20.29 -0.40 -14.35
N SER A 435 -18.96 -0.35 -14.16
CA SER A 435 -18.29 -0.74 -12.92
C SER A 435 -18.82 0.03 -11.71
N ASP A 436 -19.02 -0.68 -10.59
CA ASP A 436 -19.48 -0.10 -9.32
C ASP A 436 -18.53 0.98 -8.83
N LEU A 437 -17.22 0.80 -9.01
CA LEU A 437 -16.25 1.84 -8.64
C LEU A 437 -15.39 2.20 -9.83
N ALA A 438 -15.12 3.50 -9.97
CA ALA A 438 -14.11 4.01 -10.89
C ALA A 438 -13.08 4.83 -10.11
N VAL A 439 -11.80 4.57 -10.33
CA VAL A 439 -10.68 5.23 -9.64
C VAL A 439 -9.70 5.79 -10.68
N THR A 440 -9.15 6.96 -10.39
CA THR A 440 -8.09 7.58 -11.21
C THR A 440 -6.98 8.03 -10.29
N GLN A 441 -5.73 7.97 -10.76
CA GLN A 441 -4.60 8.53 -10.03
C GLN A 441 -4.62 10.06 -10.09
N MET A 442 -4.15 10.73 -9.02
CA MET A 442 -4.14 12.19 -8.94
C MET A 442 -3.26 12.82 -10.05
N GLN A 443 -2.21 12.13 -10.49
CA GLN A 443 -1.34 12.55 -11.58
C GLN A 443 -2.11 12.77 -12.89
N ASP A 444 -3.09 11.89 -13.17
CA ASP A 444 -3.92 11.97 -14.37
C ASP A 444 -4.92 13.12 -14.29
N ILE A 445 -5.48 13.38 -13.11
CA ILE A 445 -6.32 14.56 -12.87
C ILE A 445 -5.54 15.86 -13.13
N LEU A 446 -4.27 15.88 -12.74
CA LEU A 446 -3.37 17.02 -12.94
C LEU A 446 -2.74 17.07 -14.35
N GLY A 447 -3.00 16.09 -15.21
CA GLY A 447 -2.45 16.03 -16.58
C GLY A 447 -0.92 15.93 -16.63
N LEU A 448 -0.29 15.31 -15.62
CA LEU A 448 1.16 15.19 -15.51
C LEU A 448 1.71 14.07 -16.40
N ASP A 449 2.99 14.16 -16.74
CA ASP A 449 3.74 13.10 -17.43
C ASP A 449 4.49 12.19 -16.46
N ASP A 450 5.30 11.27 -16.98
CA ASP A 450 6.01 10.25 -16.19
C ASP A 450 7.12 10.78 -15.28
N THR A 451 7.39 12.10 -15.26
CA THR A 451 8.11 12.70 -14.14
C THR A 451 7.35 12.53 -12.81
N ALA A 452 6.03 12.33 -12.88
CA ALA A 452 5.12 12.08 -11.77
C ALA A 452 4.74 10.60 -11.56
N ARG A 453 5.28 9.67 -12.36
CA ARG A 453 4.97 8.23 -12.22
C ARG A 453 5.36 7.74 -10.82
N MET A 454 4.45 7.00 -10.18
CA MET A 454 4.66 6.56 -8.81
C MET A 454 5.63 5.37 -8.74
N ASN A 455 5.42 4.34 -9.55
CA ASN A 455 6.32 3.19 -9.63
C ASN A 455 6.50 2.72 -11.08
N LYS A 456 7.71 2.26 -11.39
CA LYS A 456 8.00 1.49 -12.59
C LYS A 456 8.46 0.08 -12.18
N PRO A 457 7.58 -0.93 -12.27
CA PRO A 457 7.90 -2.30 -11.91
C PRO A 457 9.19 -2.80 -12.57
N GLY A 458 9.97 -3.60 -11.84
CA GLY A 458 11.24 -4.15 -12.31
C GLY A 458 12.43 -3.19 -12.30
N ILE A 459 12.24 -1.90 -11.97
CA ILE A 459 13.33 -0.93 -11.87
C ILE A 459 13.68 -0.65 -10.40
N LEU A 460 14.97 -0.76 -10.08
CA LEU A 460 15.51 -0.35 -8.78
C LEU A 460 15.79 1.16 -8.77
N GLY A 461 15.25 1.84 -7.77
CA GLY A 461 15.47 3.28 -7.55
C GLY A 461 14.51 4.19 -8.33
N GLY A 462 14.28 5.39 -7.78
CA GLY A 462 13.43 6.43 -8.42
C GLY A 462 11.92 6.33 -8.14
N ASN A 463 11.45 5.18 -7.65
CA ASN A 463 10.04 4.91 -7.34
C ASN A 463 9.58 5.51 -6.00
N TRP A 464 8.27 5.64 -5.83
CA TRP A 464 7.57 6.10 -4.62
C TRP A 464 7.84 7.55 -4.21
N LYS A 465 8.55 8.29 -5.08
CA LYS A 465 9.06 9.63 -4.79
C LYS A 465 8.12 10.76 -5.19
N TRP A 466 7.13 10.55 -6.06
CA TRP A 466 6.32 11.68 -6.54
C TRP A 466 5.51 12.34 -5.42
N ARG A 467 5.51 13.68 -5.42
CA ARG A 467 4.67 14.51 -4.55
C ARG A 467 3.91 15.55 -5.36
N MET A 468 2.67 15.78 -4.96
CA MET A 468 1.84 16.83 -5.53
C MET A 468 2.30 18.20 -5.04
N LYS A 469 2.30 19.18 -5.96
CA LYS A 469 2.59 20.58 -5.67
C LYS A 469 1.52 21.19 -4.76
N GLU A 470 1.93 22.06 -3.86
CA GLU A 470 0.99 22.87 -3.08
C GLU A 470 0.21 23.84 -4.00
N GLY A 471 -1.05 24.10 -3.66
CA GLY A 471 -1.91 25.05 -4.39
C GLY A 471 -2.61 24.52 -5.64
N VAL A 472 -2.35 23.28 -6.08
CA VAL A 472 -3.01 22.71 -7.28
C VAL A 472 -4.43 22.19 -7.02
N LEU A 473 -4.81 22.02 -5.75
CA LEU A 473 -6.18 21.66 -5.36
C LEU A 473 -7.07 22.90 -5.34
N THR A 474 -7.49 23.35 -6.52
CA THR A 474 -8.33 24.55 -6.67
C THR A 474 -9.83 24.21 -6.65
N ASP A 475 -10.67 25.19 -6.30
CA ASP A 475 -12.13 25.06 -6.39
C ASP A 475 -12.60 24.75 -7.82
N GLU A 476 -11.93 25.31 -8.82
CA GLU A 476 -12.21 25.05 -10.25
C GLU A 476 -11.96 23.58 -10.60
N LEU A 477 -10.82 23.02 -10.16
CA LEU A 477 -10.52 21.61 -10.36
C LEU A 477 -11.53 20.72 -9.65
N ALA A 478 -11.87 21.04 -8.39
CA ALA A 478 -12.86 20.30 -7.62
C ALA A 478 -14.24 20.31 -8.31
N GLN A 479 -14.66 21.46 -8.83
CA GLN A 479 -15.94 21.62 -9.53
C GLN A 479 -15.95 20.87 -10.87
N HIS A 480 -14.83 20.88 -11.62
CA HIS A 480 -14.69 20.11 -12.85
C HIS A 480 -14.88 18.61 -12.57
N ILE A 481 -14.14 18.07 -11.59
CA ILE A 481 -14.28 16.66 -11.18
C ILE A 481 -15.71 16.37 -10.71
N TYR A 482 -16.30 17.24 -9.88
CA TYR A 482 -17.67 17.09 -9.38
C TYR A 482 -18.68 17.00 -10.51
N SER A 483 -18.56 17.87 -11.53
CA SER A 483 -19.47 17.87 -12.68
C SER A 483 -19.48 16.52 -13.41
N MET A 484 -18.30 15.91 -13.60
CA MET A 484 -18.15 14.61 -14.24
C MET A 484 -18.67 13.48 -13.34
N THR A 485 -18.31 13.51 -12.05
CA THR A 485 -18.80 12.54 -11.06
C THR A 485 -20.32 12.56 -10.94
N LYS A 486 -20.95 13.75 -10.97
CA LYS A 486 -22.41 13.90 -10.98
C LYS A 486 -23.04 13.44 -12.29
N LEU A 487 -22.46 13.81 -13.43
CA LEU A 487 -22.95 13.42 -14.77
C LEU A 487 -23.12 11.91 -14.90
N TYR A 488 -22.18 11.13 -14.37
CA TYR A 488 -22.20 9.67 -14.43
C TYR A 488 -22.77 8.99 -13.18
N GLY A 489 -23.45 9.74 -12.31
CA GLY A 489 -24.16 9.21 -11.13
C GLY A 489 -23.24 8.52 -10.11
N ARG A 490 -22.02 9.05 -9.91
CA ARG A 490 -21.00 8.50 -9.00
C ARG A 490 -20.83 9.29 -7.70
N ASN A 491 -21.51 10.43 -7.56
CA ASN A 491 -21.36 11.33 -6.40
C ASN A 491 -21.94 10.75 -5.11
N LEU A 492 -21.47 11.27 -3.97
CA LEU A 492 -22.16 11.21 -2.68
C LEU A 492 -23.61 11.72 -2.90
N SER A 493 -24.58 10.83 -2.76
CA SER A 493 -26.03 11.13 -2.84
C SER A 493 -26.58 11.37 -1.45
#